data_AF-A0A7C9ATR8-F1
#
_entry.id   AF-A0A7C9ATR8-F1
#
_cell.length_a   1.000
_cell.length_b   1.000
_cell.length_c   1.000
_cell.angle_alpha   90.00
_cell.angle_beta   90.00
_cell.angle_gamma   90.00
#
_symmetry.space_group_name_H-M   'P 1'
#
loop_
_entity.id
_entity.type
_entity.pdbx_description
1 polymer ?
#
loop_
_entity_poly.entity_id
_entity_poly.type
_entity_poly.pdbx_seq_one_letter_code
_entity_poly.pdbx_strand_id
1 'polypeptide(L)'
;WPDFAESSEAANRQVLTSLQTLDYVIVAFLPGISEELLFRGALLPLLGLNWKGALVAAAVFGILHLGSGRKISFAIWTTFVGLAYGYATIVSSSMVVPMAAHGLNNLVGALLWRFTSRSSEQTGS
;
A
#
# COMPACT_ATOMS: atom_id res chain seq x y z
N TRP A 1 -9.42 -8.95 11.28
CA TRP A 1 -10.61 -8.72 10.45
C TRP A 1 -10.50 -9.60 9.21
N PRO A 2 -11.29 -10.68 9.10
CA PRO A 2 -11.13 -11.69 8.04
C PRO A 2 -11.18 -11.13 6.61
N ASP A 3 -12.08 -10.19 6.33
CA ASP A 3 -12.22 -9.59 4.99
C ASP A 3 -10.99 -8.80 4.53
N PHE A 4 -10.30 -8.15 5.46
CA PHE A 4 -9.05 -7.44 5.17
C PHE A 4 -7.92 -8.43 4.83
N ALA A 5 -7.84 -9.53 5.59
CA ALA A 5 -6.83 -10.56 5.37
C ALA A 5 -7.00 -11.21 3.99
N GLU A 6 -8.22 -11.60 3.63
CA GLU A 6 -8.53 -12.20 2.32
C GLU A 6 -8.23 -11.24 1.15
N SER A 7 -8.60 -9.96 1.29
CA SER A 7 -8.32 -8.95 0.25
C SER A 7 -6.82 -8.68 0.09
N SER A 8 -6.08 -8.68 1.20
CA SER A 8 -4.62 -8.52 1.18
C SER A 8 -3.95 -9.72 0.52
N GLU A 9 -4.44 -10.93 0.79
CA GLU A 9 -3.98 -12.15 0.13
C GLU A 9 -4.27 -12.12 -1.38
N ALA A 10 -5.47 -11.71 -1.80
CA ALA A 10 -5.82 -11.56 -3.21
C ALA A 10 -4.90 -10.55 -3.94
N ALA A 11 -4.65 -9.39 -3.31
CA ALA A 11 -3.74 -8.38 -3.83
C ALA A 11 -2.29 -8.91 -3.95
N ASN A 12 -1.80 -9.58 -2.90
CA ASN A 12 -0.47 -10.19 -2.90
C ASN A 12 -0.36 -11.30 -3.94
N ARG A 13 -1.38 -12.14 -4.10
CA ARG A 13 -1.39 -13.23 -5.08
C ARG A 13 -1.32 -12.69 -6.51
N GLN A 14 -2.05 -11.62 -6.82
CA GLN A 14 -2.01 -10.99 -8.15
C GLN A 14 -0.63 -10.43 -8.49
N VAL A 15 0.08 -9.91 -7.50
CA VAL A 15 1.35 -9.20 -7.69
C VAL A 15 2.57 -10.13 -7.58
N LEU A 16 2.54 -11.11 -6.67
CA LEU A 16 3.73 -11.88 -6.25
C LEU A 16 3.85 -13.27 -6.87
N THR A 17 2.78 -13.85 -7.43
CA THR A 17 2.80 -15.24 -7.96
C THR A 17 3.72 -15.46 -9.16
N SER A 18 4.18 -14.41 -9.83
CA SER A 18 4.98 -14.49 -11.07
C SER A 18 6.48 -14.20 -10.87
N LEU A 19 6.96 -13.92 -9.65
CA LEU A 19 8.21 -13.17 -9.45
C LEU A 19 9.37 -14.01 -8.89
N GLN A 20 10.57 -13.82 -9.45
CA GLN A 20 11.82 -14.36 -8.89
C GLN A 20 12.21 -13.57 -7.62
N THR A 21 13.10 -14.12 -6.78
CA THR A 21 13.38 -13.55 -5.44
C THR A 21 13.94 -12.12 -5.45
N LEU A 22 14.60 -11.70 -6.54
CA LEU A 22 15.13 -10.34 -6.72
C LEU A 22 14.02 -9.32 -7.08
N ASP A 23 12.93 -9.77 -7.70
CA ASP A 23 11.84 -8.90 -8.18
C ASP A 23 10.98 -8.37 -7.03
N TYR A 24 10.99 -9.02 -5.87
CA TYR A 24 10.21 -8.60 -4.69
C TYR A 24 10.58 -7.20 -4.20
N VAL A 25 11.85 -6.80 -4.32
CA VAL A 25 12.27 -5.44 -3.94
C VAL A 25 11.73 -4.44 -4.94
N ILE A 26 11.88 -4.71 -6.24
CA ILE A 26 11.36 -3.82 -7.28
C ILE A 26 9.85 -3.69 -7.16
N VAL A 27 9.13 -4.79 -6.96
CA VAL A 27 7.68 -4.81 -6.86
C VAL A 27 7.15 -4.27 -5.53
N ALA A 28 7.93 -4.31 -4.44
CA ALA A 28 7.55 -3.67 -3.19
C ALA A 28 7.71 -2.14 -3.24
N PHE A 29 8.83 -1.67 -3.81
CA PHE A 29 9.19 -0.25 -3.77
C PHE A 29 8.66 0.56 -4.96
N LEU A 30 8.61 -0.01 -6.18
CA LEU A 30 8.22 0.72 -7.39
C LEU A 30 6.77 1.24 -7.34
N PRO A 31 5.76 0.44 -6.91
CA PRO A 31 4.40 0.95 -6.74
C PRO A 31 4.34 2.01 -5.66
N GLY A 32 4.99 1.78 -4.51
CA GLY A 32 5.02 2.74 -3.40
C GLY A 32 5.59 4.09 -3.81
N ILE A 33 6.73 4.10 -4.52
CA ILE A 33 7.33 5.36 -5.01
C ILE A 33 6.40 6.07 -6.01
N SER A 34 5.86 5.33 -6.98
CA SER A 34 5.02 5.91 -8.03
C SER A 34 3.72 6.49 -7.46
N GLU A 35 3.11 5.78 -6.52
CA GLU A 35 1.91 6.23 -5.81
C GLU A 35 2.21 7.45 -4.93
N GLU A 36 3.30 7.46 -4.16
CA GLU A 36 3.65 8.63 -3.37
C GLU A 36 3.95 9.87 -4.24
N LEU A 37 4.63 9.70 -5.38
CA LEU A 37 4.83 10.80 -6.34
C LEU A 37 3.49 11.37 -6.83
N LEU A 38 2.55 10.51 -7.22
CA LEU A 38 1.24 10.94 -7.70
C LEU A 38 0.43 11.63 -6.60
N PHE A 39 0.32 11.01 -5.43
CA PHE A 39 -0.59 11.49 -4.39
C PHE A 39 0.02 12.62 -3.55
N ARG A 40 1.32 12.56 -3.22
CA ARG A 40 1.96 13.52 -2.31
C ARG A 40 2.75 14.57 -3.09
N GLY A 41 3.29 14.21 -4.26
CA GLY A 41 4.00 15.12 -5.14
C GLY A 41 3.12 15.95 -6.06
N ALA A 42 1.99 15.41 -6.52
CA ALA A 42 1.07 16.12 -7.41
C ALA A 42 -0.27 16.45 -6.75
N LEU A 43 -1.02 15.44 -6.31
CA LEU A 43 -2.42 15.65 -5.87
C LEU A 43 -2.54 16.47 -4.58
N LEU A 44 -1.77 16.14 -3.54
CA LEU A 44 -1.83 16.84 -2.25
C LEU A 44 -1.48 18.34 -2.36
N PRO A 45 -0.41 18.77 -3.07
CA PRO A 45 -0.16 20.19 -3.31
C PRO A 45 -1.30 20.90 -4.04
N LEU A 46 -1.95 20.23 -5.01
CA LEU A 46 -3.09 20.79 -5.75
C LEU A 46 -4.33 20.97 -4.87
N LEU A 47 -4.54 20.07 -3.91
CA LEU A 47 -5.63 20.16 -2.92
C LEU A 47 -5.28 21.08 -1.72
N GLY A 48 -4.01 21.48 -1.62
CA GLY A 48 -3.44 22.24 -0.52
C GLY A 48 -2.72 21.37 0.51
N LEU A 49 -1.51 21.80 0.91
CA LEU A 49 -0.66 21.17 1.94
C LEU A 49 -1.21 21.38 3.35
N ASN A 50 -2.41 20.86 3.61
CA ASN A 50 -3.10 20.94 4.90
C ASN A 50 -3.90 19.67 5.17
N TRP A 51 -4.47 19.56 6.37
CA TRP A 51 -5.20 18.37 6.80
C TRP A 51 -6.43 18.05 5.94
N LYS A 52 -7.10 19.06 5.35
CA LYS A 52 -8.24 18.84 4.45
C LYS A 52 -7.78 18.25 3.12
N GLY A 53 -6.69 18.79 2.55
CA GLY A 53 -6.07 18.23 1.35
C GLY A 53 -5.61 16.79 1.55
N ALA A 54 -4.99 16.49 2.70
CA ALA A 54 -4.60 15.13 3.07
C ALA A 54 -5.80 14.19 3.19
N LEU A 55 -6.91 14.63 3.78
CA LEU A 55 -8.14 13.85 3.89
C LEU A 55 -8.73 13.50 2.52
N VAL A 56 -8.81 14.49 1.61
CA VAL A 56 -9.34 14.27 0.26
C VAL A 56 -8.41 13.35 -0.54
N ALA A 57 -7.09 13.58 -0.52
CA ALA A 57 -6.13 12.72 -1.20
C ALA A 57 -6.19 11.27 -0.67
N ALA A 58 -6.34 11.09 0.64
CA ALA A 58 -6.49 9.78 1.28
C ALA A 58 -7.78 9.06 0.85
N ALA A 59 -8.90 9.78 0.77
CA ALA A 59 -10.17 9.20 0.30
C ALA A 59 -10.07 8.73 -1.16
N VAL A 60 -9.49 9.56 -2.04
CA VAL A 60 -9.24 9.18 -3.45
C VAL A 60 -8.32 7.96 -3.53
N PHE A 61 -7.24 7.94 -2.75
CA PHE A 61 -6.33 6.81 -2.66
C PHE A 61 -7.07 5.53 -2.28
N GLY A 62 -7.89 5.57 -1.23
CA GLY A 62 -8.68 4.43 -0.78
C GLY A 62 -9.68 3.92 -1.82
N ILE A 63 -10.42 4.83 -2.46
CA ILE A 63 -11.39 4.50 -3.51
C ILE A 63 -10.71 3.79 -4.69
N LEU A 64 -9.53 4.26 -5.11
CA LEU A 64 -8.78 3.64 -6.21
C LEU A 64 -8.22 2.24 -5.88
N HIS A 65 -8.23 1.86 -4.60
CA HIS A 65 -7.89 0.50 -4.16
C HIS A 65 -9.09 -0.46 -4.14
N LEU A 66 -10.30 -0.01 -4.50
CA LEU A 66 -11.44 -0.88 -4.78
C LEU A 66 -11.28 -1.56 -6.14
N GLY A 67 -11.66 -2.84 -6.23
CA GLY A 67 -11.60 -3.62 -7.47
C GLY A 67 -10.57 -4.75 -7.42
N SER A 68 -10.47 -5.54 -8.50
CA SER A 68 -9.52 -6.67 -8.64
C SER A 68 -9.57 -7.68 -7.47
N GLY A 69 -10.76 -7.95 -6.92
CA GLY A 69 -10.95 -8.88 -5.78
C GLY A 69 -10.74 -8.25 -4.40
N ARG A 70 -10.44 -6.95 -4.31
CA ARG A 70 -10.29 -6.22 -3.04
C ARG A 70 -11.63 -5.70 -2.56
N LYS A 71 -11.97 -5.99 -1.29
CA LYS A 71 -13.21 -5.58 -0.64
C LYS A 71 -13.14 -4.14 -0.09
N ILE A 72 -14.28 -3.59 0.32
CA ILE A 72 -14.40 -2.27 0.96
C ILE A 72 -13.50 -2.15 2.20
N SER A 73 -13.31 -3.24 2.96
CA SER A 73 -12.40 -3.29 4.11
C SER A 73 -10.97 -2.87 3.74
N PHE A 74 -10.50 -3.29 2.56
CA PHE A 74 -9.18 -2.93 2.06
C PHE A 74 -9.12 -1.45 1.67
N ALA A 75 -10.16 -0.93 1.01
CA ALA A 75 -10.24 0.50 0.68
C ALA A 75 -10.29 1.40 1.93
N ILE A 76 -10.99 0.99 2.98
CA ILE A 76 -10.99 1.69 4.27
C ILE A 76 -9.57 1.69 4.86
N TRP A 77 -8.91 0.54 4.88
CA TRP A 77 -7.54 0.43 5.37
C TRP A 77 -6.57 1.32 4.59
N THR A 78 -6.59 1.27 3.26
CA THR A 78 -5.72 2.09 2.43
C THR A 78 -6.06 3.57 2.53
N THR A 79 -7.30 3.95 2.82
CA THR A 79 -7.65 5.34 3.18
C THR A 79 -6.93 5.78 4.45
N PHE A 80 -6.94 4.96 5.52
CA PHE A 80 -6.24 5.28 6.77
C PHE A 80 -4.73 5.41 6.58
N VAL A 81 -4.12 4.46 5.88
CA VAL A 81 -2.70 4.51 5.53
C VAL A 81 -2.39 5.74 4.67
N GLY A 82 -3.28 6.02 3.71
CA GLY A 82 -3.17 7.18 2.84
C GLY A 82 -3.19 8.50 3.61
N LEU A 83 -4.04 8.60 4.63
CA LEU A 83 -4.11 9.75 5.52
C LEU A 83 -2.84 9.88 6.37
N ALA A 84 -2.33 8.77 6.91
CA ALA A 84 -1.10 8.76 7.69
C ALA A 84 0.10 9.26 6.86
N TYR A 85 0.25 8.81 5.62
CA TYR A 85 1.30 9.27 4.71
C TYR A 85 1.13 10.72 4.28
N GLY A 86 -0.11 11.17 4.03
CA GLY A 86 -0.41 12.58 3.78
C GLY A 86 -0.01 13.47 4.96
N TYR A 87 -0.33 13.07 6.18
CA TYR A 87 0.07 13.78 7.39
C TYR A 87 1.59 13.77 7.60
N ALA A 88 2.25 12.63 7.39
CA ALA A 88 3.70 12.50 7.46
C ALA A 88 4.40 13.45 6.47
N THR A 89 3.86 13.59 5.25
CA THR A 89 4.36 14.54 4.24
C THR A 89 4.28 15.98 4.74
N ILE A 90 3.14 16.38 5.31
CA ILE A 90 2.91 17.75 5.80
C ILE A 90 3.86 18.07 6.97
N VAL A 91 3.95 17.18 7.96
CA VAL A 91 4.75 17.43 9.17
C VAL A 91 6.25 17.36 8.88
N SER A 92 6.69 16.40 8.07
CA SER A 92 8.11 16.26 7.72
C SER A 92 8.57 17.20 6.60
N SER A 93 7.64 17.81 5.87
CA SER A 93 7.92 18.53 4.61
C SER A 93 8.73 17.70 3.61
N SER A 94 8.57 16.37 3.64
CA SER A 94 9.36 15.42 2.85
C SER A 94 8.50 14.29 2.31
N MET A 95 8.63 14.02 1.01
CA MET A 95 8.02 12.84 0.36
C MET A 95 8.84 11.57 0.58
N VAL A 96 10.10 11.68 0.99
CA VAL A 96 10.96 10.51 1.23
C VAL A 96 10.45 9.72 2.43
N VAL A 97 9.92 10.39 3.45
CA VAL A 97 9.36 9.76 4.66
C VAL A 97 8.19 8.82 4.32
N PRO A 98 7.11 9.27 3.67
CA PRO A 98 6.02 8.37 3.28
C PRO A 98 6.45 7.34 2.23
N MET A 99 7.37 7.66 1.31
CA MET A 99 7.89 6.68 0.33
C MET A 99 8.60 5.51 1.01
N ALA A 100 9.47 5.80 1.97
CA ALA A 100 10.17 4.76 2.74
C ALA A 100 9.19 3.92 3.57
N ALA A 101 8.23 4.58 4.24
CA ALA A 101 7.21 3.89 5.02
C ALA A 101 6.32 2.99 4.16
N HIS A 102 5.93 3.46 2.98
CA HIS A 102 5.12 2.71 2.03
C HIS A 102 5.89 1.52 1.45
N GLY A 103 7.10 1.75 0.93
CA GLY A 103 7.95 0.69 0.42
C GLY A 103 8.23 -0.40 1.47
N LEU A 104 8.47 0.00 2.72
CA LEU A 104 8.66 -0.94 3.83
C LEU A 104 7.38 -1.73 4.15
N ASN A 105 6.21 -1.07 4.17
CA ASN A 105 4.93 -1.75 4.38
C ASN A 105 4.69 -2.82 3.30
N ASN A 106 4.98 -2.49 2.04
CA ASN A 106 4.84 -3.45 0.92
C ASN A 106 5.83 -4.61 1.06
N LEU A 107 7.08 -4.34 1.45
CA LEU A 107 8.08 -5.37 1.67
C LEU A 107 7.67 -6.32 2.80
N VAL A 108 7.22 -5.78 3.94
CA VAL A 108 6.73 -6.58 5.07
C VAL A 108 5.53 -7.43 4.65
N GLY A 109 4.57 -6.86 3.91
CA GLY A 109 3.43 -7.59 3.37
C GLY A 109 3.85 -8.74 2.46
N ALA A 110 4.79 -8.51 1.56
CA ALA A 110 5.31 -9.53 0.65
C ALA A 110 6.06 -10.66 1.39
N LEU A 111 6.88 -10.31 2.38
CA LEU A 111 7.60 -11.29 3.21
C LEU A 111 6.63 -12.14 4.03
N LEU A 112 5.65 -11.52 4.71
CA LEU A 112 4.64 -12.22 5.51
C LEU A 112 3.81 -13.18 4.67
N TRP A 113 3.40 -12.75 3.47
CA TRP A 113 2.72 -13.61 2.51
C TRP A 113 3.56 -14.83 2.16
N ARG A 114 4.83 -14.62 1.79
CA ARG A 114 5.74 -15.71 1.43
C ARG A 114 5.94 -16.72 2.57
N PHE A 115 6.12 -16.25 3.81
CA PHE A 115 6.31 -17.14 4.96
C PHE A 115 5.06 -17.93 5.28
N THR A 116 3.89 -17.30 5.22
CA THR A 116 2.61 -17.99 5.47
C THR A 116 2.30 -19.02 4.38
N SER A 117 2.53 -18.68 3.10
CA SER A 117 2.29 -19.59 1.98
C SER A 117 3.20 -20.83 1.98
N ARG A 118 4.46 -20.69 2.42
CA ARG A 118 5.38 -21.84 2.60
C ARG A 118 4.92 -22.79 3.72
N SER A 119 4.45 -22.25 4.84
CA SER A 119 3.96 -23.07 5.97
C SER A 119 2.73 -23.88 5.58
N SER A 120 1.83 -23.31 4.75
CA SER A 120 0.67 -24.05 4.23
C SER A 120 1.05 -25.16 3.24
N GLU A 121 2.08 -24.98 2.41
CA GLU A 121 2.59 -26.04 1.53
C GLU A 121 3.21 -27.21 2.32
N GLN A 122 3.91 -26.93 3.42
CA GLN A 122 4.55 -27.96 4.24
C GLN A 122 3.58 -28.74 5.15
N THR A 123 2.41 -28.19 5.46
CA THR A 123 1.39 -28.85 6.31
C THR A 123 0.36 -29.62 5.48
N GLY A 124 0.34 -29.41 4.16
CA GLY A 124 -0.56 -30.06 3.19
C GLY A 124 0.05 -31.22 2.39
N SER A 125 1.28 -31.65 2.69
CA SER A 125 1.93 -32.86 2.14
C SER A 125 1.99 -33.96 3.19
#